data_AF-A0A0A1UBR7-F1
#
_entry.id   AF-A0A0A1UBR7-F1
#
_cell.length_a   1.000
_cell.length_b   1.000
_cell.length_c   1.000
_cell.angle_alpha   90.00
_cell.angle_beta   90.00
_cell.angle_gamma   90.00
#
_symmetry.space_group_name_H-M   'P 1'
#
loop_
_entity.id
_entity.type
_entity.pdbx_description
1 polymer ?
#
loop_
_entity_poly.entity_id
_entity_poly.type
_entity_poly.pdbx_seq_one_letter_code
_entity_poly.pdbx_strand_id
1 'polypeptide(L)'
;MLKMVILPLLFISYVNAQCNAAAGQVAFADDGKCRDCDGIFPGCSKCTEAACSECKAGFKFDNGVCTYLNGFKDDTTCLDNYVKVGSTCQYCLHCSGKCEAEKLCTGCDEGYYLVNGHCLACSRCKAGKCTVSGGCSECEDNYFVKAKQCNTCGQCATGKCSSTGCTQCVSDKYTLKDGVCTLPLKSLFPSFDKLH
;
A
#
# COMPACT_ATOMS: atom_id res chain seq x y z
N MET A 1 25.09 55.51 -2.29
CA MET A 1 23.82 55.08 -2.93
C MET A 1 24.24 54.58 -4.31
N LEU A 2 24.12 53.31 -4.71
CA LEU A 2 23.00 52.39 -4.66
C LEU A 2 23.59 50.99 -4.91
N LYS A 3 23.63 50.09 -3.90
CA LYS A 3 24.02 48.69 -4.15
C LYS A 3 22.81 47.98 -4.73
N MET A 4 22.86 47.70 -6.04
CA MET A 4 21.90 46.87 -6.77
C MET A 4 21.72 45.53 -6.06
N VAL A 5 20.61 45.36 -5.36
CA VAL A 5 20.08 44.05 -4.98
C VAL A 5 19.13 43.63 -6.10
N ILE A 6 19.67 43.20 -7.24
CA ILE A 6 18.90 42.69 -8.38
C ILE A 6 19.53 41.36 -8.84
N LEU A 7 19.70 40.41 -7.92
CA LEU A 7 20.30 39.11 -8.24
C LEU A 7 19.45 37.87 -7.84
N PRO A 8 18.62 37.87 -6.77
CA PRO A 8 17.89 36.65 -6.41
C PRO A 8 16.64 36.41 -7.27
N LEU A 9 15.94 37.48 -7.70
CA LEU A 9 14.72 37.36 -8.51
C LEU A 9 14.99 36.83 -9.92
N LEU A 10 16.07 37.30 -10.58
CA LEU A 10 16.45 36.84 -11.92
C LEU A 10 16.87 35.37 -11.94
N PHE A 11 17.46 34.87 -10.86
CA PHE A 11 17.83 33.46 -10.72
C PHE A 11 16.59 32.56 -10.63
N ILE A 12 15.59 32.95 -9.82
CA ILE A 12 14.34 32.19 -9.69
C ILE A 12 13.57 32.16 -11.02
N SER A 13 13.52 33.29 -11.74
CA SER A 13 12.88 33.36 -13.07
C SER A 13 13.57 32.45 -14.10
N TYR A 14 14.90 32.38 -14.06
CA TYR A 14 15.69 31.57 -14.98
C TYR A 14 15.53 30.07 -14.72
N VAL A 15 15.54 29.62 -13.46
CA VAL A 15 15.36 28.21 -13.12
C VAL A 15 13.93 27.74 -13.40
N ASN A 16 12.91 28.57 -13.14
CA ASN A 16 11.52 28.26 -13.53
C ASN A 16 11.36 28.12 -15.05
N ALA A 17 12.06 28.95 -15.84
CA ALA A 17 12.09 28.82 -17.29
C ALA A 17 12.77 27.51 -17.77
N GLN A 18 13.78 27.01 -17.04
CA GLN A 18 14.43 25.73 -17.33
C GLN A 18 13.56 24.52 -17.01
N CYS A 19 12.80 24.54 -15.90
CA CYS A 19 11.84 23.47 -15.59
C CYS A 19 10.71 23.40 -16.65
N ASN A 20 10.33 24.54 -17.25
CA ASN A 20 9.27 24.63 -18.26
C ASN A 20 9.67 24.17 -19.67
N ALA A 21 10.98 24.08 -19.97
CA ALA A 21 11.49 23.75 -21.30
C ALA A 21 11.68 22.24 -21.54
N ALA A 22 11.65 21.41 -20.48
CA ALA A 22 11.76 19.95 -20.57
C ALA A 22 10.36 19.31 -20.60
N ALA A 23 9.87 19.01 -21.80
CA ALA A 23 8.80 18.04 -22.07
C ALA A 23 7.66 17.94 -21.02
N GLY A 24 6.95 19.03 -20.79
CA GLY A 24 5.53 19.01 -20.39
C GLY A 24 5.14 18.50 -19.00
N GLN A 25 6.06 18.33 -18.04
CA GLN A 25 5.69 17.71 -16.74
C GLN A 25 6.47 18.17 -15.50
N VAL A 26 7.01 19.40 -15.35
CA VAL A 26 7.61 19.77 -14.05
C VAL A 26 7.42 21.24 -13.68
N ALA A 27 7.07 21.44 -12.42
CA ALA A 27 6.61 22.67 -11.81
C ALA A 27 7.57 23.11 -10.70
N PHE A 28 8.18 24.27 -10.93
CA PHE A 28 8.84 25.15 -9.96
C PHE A 28 10.10 24.63 -9.25
N ALA A 29 11.04 25.54 -9.10
CA ALA A 29 12.22 25.35 -8.26
C ALA A 29 11.86 25.63 -6.80
N ASP A 30 11.63 24.58 -6.01
CA ASP A 30 11.69 24.66 -4.55
C ASP A 30 13.11 24.27 -4.13
N ASP A 31 13.81 25.16 -3.42
CA ASP A 31 15.23 25.01 -3.07
C ASP A 31 16.19 24.74 -4.27
N GLY A 32 15.82 25.21 -5.47
CA GLY A 32 16.64 25.04 -6.68
C GLY A 32 16.50 23.67 -7.38
N LYS A 33 15.48 22.87 -7.03
CA LYS A 33 15.18 21.58 -7.69
C LYS A 33 13.78 21.61 -8.33
N CYS A 34 13.67 21.16 -9.57
CA CYS A 34 12.37 20.97 -10.22
C CYS A 34 11.63 19.78 -9.57
N ARG A 35 10.35 19.95 -9.25
CA ARG A 35 9.48 18.87 -8.73
C ARG A 35 8.25 18.66 -9.61
N ASP A 36 7.83 17.41 -9.77
CA ASP A 36 6.64 17.10 -10.57
C ASP A 36 5.37 17.63 -9.87
N CYS A 37 4.36 18.01 -10.65
CA CYS A 37 3.12 18.59 -10.12
C CYS A 37 2.45 17.73 -9.05
N ASP A 38 2.49 16.41 -9.19
CA ASP A 38 1.90 15.47 -8.23
C ASP A 38 2.59 15.47 -6.86
N GLY A 39 3.90 15.78 -6.85
CA GLY A 39 4.68 15.89 -5.62
C GLY A 39 4.40 17.18 -4.84
N ILE A 40 3.83 18.19 -5.49
CA ILE A 40 3.43 19.47 -4.89
C ILE A 40 1.93 19.47 -4.58
N PHE A 41 1.11 19.06 -5.56
CA PHE A 41 -0.33 18.96 -5.48
C PHE A 41 -0.74 17.50 -5.75
N PRO A 42 -1.07 16.71 -4.71
CA PRO A 42 -1.45 15.30 -4.89
C PRO A 42 -2.59 15.11 -5.89
N GLY A 43 -2.42 14.19 -6.82
CA GLY A 43 -3.38 13.91 -7.90
C GLY A 43 -3.28 14.82 -9.11
N CYS A 44 -2.30 15.72 -9.18
CA CYS A 44 -2.19 16.73 -10.22
C CYS A 44 -1.36 16.28 -11.42
N SER A 45 -1.88 16.46 -12.64
CA SER A 45 -1.18 16.19 -13.90
C SER A 45 -0.54 17.45 -14.48
N LYS A 46 -1.12 18.64 -14.24
CA LYS A 46 -0.58 19.95 -14.63
C LYS A 46 -0.87 20.99 -13.58
N CYS A 47 0.09 21.88 -13.32
CA CYS A 47 -0.03 22.88 -12.27
C CYS A 47 0.68 24.19 -12.62
N THR A 48 0.28 25.25 -11.92
CA THR A 48 0.85 26.60 -11.91
C THR A 48 1.59 26.82 -10.59
N GLU A 49 2.26 27.97 -10.45
CA GLU A 49 3.05 28.32 -9.25
C GLU A 49 2.24 28.24 -7.95
N ALA A 50 0.92 28.43 -8.03
CA ALA A 50 0.06 28.54 -6.87
C ALA A 50 -1.01 27.44 -6.77
N ALA A 51 -1.29 26.68 -7.84
CA ALA A 51 -2.41 25.74 -7.85
C ALA A 51 -2.28 24.67 -8.94
N CYS A 52 -2.96 23.53 -8.74
CA CYS A 52 -3.20 22.58 -9.82
C CYS A 52 -4.13 23.18 -10.88
N SER A 53 -3.92 22.82 -12.14
CA SER A 53 -4.76 23.23 -13.28
C SER A 53 -5.42 22.05 -14.00
N GLU A 54 -4.87 20.84 -13.86
CA GLU A 54 -5.46 19.62 -14.42
C GLU A 54 -5.14 18.42 -13.51
N CYS A 55 -6.12 17.57 -13.24
CA CYS A 55 -5.95 16.38 -12.43
C CYS A 55 -5.59 15.14 -13.28
N LYS A 56 -4.94 14.17 -12.64
CA LYS A 56 -4.76 12.82 -13.19
C LYS A 56 -6.12 12.11 -13.29
N ALA A 57 -6.22 11.11 -14.17
CA ALA A 57 -7.36 10.21 -14.19
C ALA A 57 -7.57 9.60 -12.79
N GLY A 58 -8.82 9.57 -12.32
CA GLY A 58 -9.14 9.11 -10.98
C GLY A 58 -9.25 10.20 -9.92
N PHE A 59 -9.13 11.46 -10.32
CA PHE A 59 -9.26 12.62 -9.44
C PHE A 59 -10.24 13.63 -10.04
N LYS A 60 -11.00 14.29 -9.19
CA LYS A 60 -11.88 15.40 -9.56
C LYS A 60 -11.22 16.72 -9.21
N PHE A 61 -11.19 17.63 -10.18
CA PHE A 61 -10.74 18.99 -9.98
C PHE A 61 -11.82 19.83 -9.31
N ASP A 62 -11.49 20.47 -8.19
CA ASP A 62 -12.32 21.49 -7.57
C ASP A 62 -11.43 22.61 -7.01
N ASN A 63 -11.62 23.82 -7.53
CA ASN A 63 -10.92 25.04 -7.12
C ASN A 63 -9.40 24.89 -6.89
N GLY A 64 -8.67 24.32 -7.85
CA GLY A 64 -7.22 24.16 -7.76
C GLY A 64 -6.74 22.92 -7.00
N VAL A 65 -7.66 22.08 -6.51
CA VAL A 65 -7.37 20.87 -5.74
C VAL A 65 -7.89 19.64 -6.48
N CYS A 66 -7.08 18.57 -6.49
CA CYS A 66 -7.47 17.27 -7.01
C CYS A 66 -7.90 16.35 -5.88
N THR A 67 -9.17 15.94 -5.88
CA THR A 67 -9.70 14.99 -4.89
C THR A 67 -9.78 13.60 -5.49
N TYR A 68 -9.15 12.61 -4.84
CA TYR A 68 -9.19 11.22 -5.29
C TYR A 68 -10.62 10.68 -5.29
N LEU A 69 -11.00 10.06 -6.41
CA LEU A 69 -12.34 9.54 -6.65
C LEU A 69 -12.49 8.06 -6.23
N ASN A 70 -11.65 7.53 -5.33
CA ASN A 70 -11.82 6.16 -4.81
C ASN A 70 -11.99 5.09 -5.91
N GLY A 71 -11.17 5.16 -6.96
CA GLY A 71 -11.19 4.20 -8.06
C GLY A 71 -12.18 4.51 -9.19
N PHE A 72 -12.96 5.58 -9.05
CA PHE A 72 -13.85 6.06 -10.10
C PHE A 72 -13.13 6.95 -11.11
N LYS A 73 -13.48 6.81 -12.40
CA LYS A 73 -13.10 7.73 -13.48
C LYS A 73 -14.02 8.95 -13.53
N ASP A 74 -15.29 8.74 -13.22
CA ASP A 74 -16.38 9.73 -13.13
C ASP A 74 -17.43 9.24 -12.10
N ASP A 75 -18.55 9.94 -11.93
CA ASP A 75 -19.56 9.61 -10.91
C ASP A 75 -20.19 8.19 -11.03
N THR A 76 -19.95 7.46 -12.13
CA THR A 76 -20.60 6.15 -12.39
C THR A 76 -19.67 5.06 -12.88
N THR A 77 -18.51 5.41 -13.46
CA THR A 77 -17.59 4.51 -14.16
C THR A 77 -16.30 4.34 -13.37
N CYS A 78 -15.80 3.10 -13.27
CA CYS A 78 -14.52 2.82 -12.63
C CYS A 78 -13.33 3.07 -13.56
N LEU A 79 -12.16 3.33 -12.98
CA LEU A 79 -10.89 3.35 -13.70
C LEU A 79 -10.54 1.96 -14.24
N ASP A 80 -9.59 1.89 -15.17
CA ASP A 80 -9.03 0.63 -15.61
C ASP A 80 -8.43 -0.14 -14.42
N ASN A 81 -8.63 -1.47 -14.41
CA ASN A 81 -8.29 -2.37 -13.30
C ASN A 81 -9.10 -2.16 -12.01
N TYR A 82 -10.19 -1.41 -12.07
CA TYR A 82 -11.22 -1.37 -11.03
C TYR A 82 -12.52 -1.97 -11.55
N VAL A 83 -13.29 -2.61 -10.67
CA VAL A 83 -14.63 -3.11 -10.99
C VAL A 83 -15.67 -2.48 -10.07
N LYS A 84 -16.84 -2.20 -10.62
CA LYS A 84 -17.96 -1.62 -9.86
C LYS A 84 -18.62 -2.71 -9.03
N VAL A 85 -18.52 -2.59 -7.70
CA VAL A 85 -19.18 -3.47 -6.73
C VAL A 85 -20.17 -2.61 -5.94
N GLY A 86 -21.45 -2.74 -6.27
CA GLY A 86 -22.50 -1.86 -5.77
C GLY A 86 -22.25 -0.40 -6.16
N SER A 87 -22.06 0.47 -5.16
CA SER A 87 -21.76 1.91 -5.33
C SER A 87 -20.28 2.25 -5.16
N THR A 88 -19.38 1.27 -5.24
CA THR A 88 -17.94 1.44 -5.04
C THR A 88 -17.14 0.89 -6.22
N CYS A 89 -15.97 1.47 -6.50
CA CYS A 89 -14.98 0.90 -7.40
C CYS A 89 -13.90 0.21 -6.57
N GLN A 90 -13.74 -1.10 -6.75
CA GLN A 90 -12.75 -1.87 -6.03
C GLN A 90 -11.59 -2.25 -6.94
N TYR A 91 -10.37 -2.09 -6.45
CA TYR A 91 -9.15 -2.37 -7.20
C TYR A 91 -8.87 -3.87 -7.29
N CYS A 92 -8.46 -4.29 -8.48
CA CYS A 92 -8.15 -5.66 -8.82
C CYS A 92 -6.67 -5.96 -8.63
N LEU A 93 -6.27 -6.14 -7.38
CA LEU A 93 -4.88 -6.42 -7.07
C LEU A 93 -4.55 -7.91 -7.31
N HIS A 94 -3.56 -8.20 -8.15
CA HIS A 94 -3.02 -9.53 -8.43
C HIS A 94 -4.02 -10.56 -9.00
N CYS A 95 -5.05 -10.10 -9.73
CA CYS A 95 -5.88 -11.01 -10.52
C CYS A 95 -5.15 -11.37 -11.83
N SER A 96 -5.09 -12.66 -12.19
CA SER A 96 -4.48 -13.12 -13.45
C SER A 96 -5.36 -12.92 -14.70
N GLY A 97 -6.48 -12.20 -14.55
CA GLY A 97 -7.47 -11.97 -15.60
C GLY A 97 -8.34 -10.74 -15.33
N LYS A 98 -9.48 -10.66 -16.02
CA LYS A 98 -10.44 -9.56 -15.84
C LYS A 98 -11.19 -9.71 -14.51
N CYS A 99 -11.56 -8.57 -13.94
CA CYS A 99 -12.42 -8.54 -12.76
C CYS A 99 -13.90 -8.52 -13.09
N GLU A 100 -14.68 -9.15 -12.22
CA GLU A 100 -16.13 -9.20 -12.33
C GLU A 100 -16.79 -8.59 -11.09
N ALA A 101 -17.92 -7.89 -11.28
CA ALA A 101 -18.59 -7.14 -10.22
C ALA A 101 -19.02 -7.99 -9.02
N GLU A 102 -19.29 -9.28 -9.23
CA GLU A 102 -19.79 -10.19 -8.19
C GLU A 102 -18.68 -10.97 -7.48
N LYS A 103 -17.54 -11.18 -8.14
CA LYS A 103 -16.47 -12.08 -7.66
C LYS A 103 -15.09 -11.46 -7.64
N LEU A 104 -14.95 -10.17 -7.97
CA LEU A 104 -13.67 -9.47 -8.11
C LEU A 104 -12.70 -10.28 -8.99
N CYS A 105 -11.77 -11.04 -8.42
CA CYS A 105 -10.91 -11.95 -9.16
C CYS A 105 -11.55 -13.35 -9.34
N THR A 106 -11.47 -13.89 -10.55
CA THR A 106 -11.75 -15.31 -10.84
C THR A 106 -10.52 -16.21 -10.76
N GLY A 107 -9.32 -15.60 -10.76
CA GLY A 107 -8.02 -16.24 -10.60
C GLY A 107 -6.98 -15.24 -10.14
N CYS A 108 -5.86 -15.75 -9.61
CA CYS A 108 -4.76 -14.93 -9.09
C CYS A 108 -3.48 -15.15 -9.87
N ASP A 109 -2.59 -14.15 -9.84
CA ASP A 109 -1.23 -14.28 -10.33
C ASP A 109 -0.44 -15.33 -9.55
N GLU A 110 0.67 -15.80 -10.13
CA GLU A 110 1.60 -16.69 -9.43
C GLU A 110 2.08 -16.06 -8.11
N GLY A 111 2.12 -16.86 -7.04
CA GLY A 111 2.46 -16.39 -5.70
C GLY A 111 1.27 -15.84 -4.90
N TYR A 112 0.06 -15.83 -5.46
CA TYR A 112 -1.17 -15.41 -4.79
C TYR A 112 -2.22 -16.52 -4.78
N TYR A 113 -3.14 -16.44 -3.83
CA TYR A 113 -4.27 -17.36 -3.71
C TYR A 113 -5.59 -16.63 -3.50
N LEU A 114 -6.65 -17.26 -3.99
CA LEU A 114 -7.99 -16.70 -4.05
C LEU A 114 -8.75 -16.96 -2.74
N VAL A 115 -9.20 -15.89 -2.10
CA VAL A 115 -10.10 -15.91 -0.94
C VAL A 115 -11.18 -14.85 -1.15
N ASN A 116 -12.44 -15.29 -1.21
CA ASN A 116 -13.61 -14.41 -1.35
C ASN A 116 -13.48 -13.37 -2.47
N GLY A 117 -12.91 -13.76 -3.62
CA GLY A 117 -12.71 -12.85 -4.75
C GLY A 117 -11.45 -11.98 -4.68
N HIS A 118 -10.67 -12.07 -3.61
CA HIS A 118 -9.42 -11.33 -3.44
C HIS A 118 -8.21 -12.25 -3.55
N CYS A 119 -7.14 -11.74 -4.14
CA CYS A 119 -5.86 -12.42 -4.24
C CYS A 119 -4.95 -12.01 -3.09
N LEU A 120 -4.66 -12.96 -2.20
CA LEU A 120 -3.79 -12.77 -1.04
C LEU A 120 -2.44 -13.41 -1.31
N ALA A 121 -1.36 -12.75 -0.88
CA ALA A 121 -0.01 -13.25 -1.11
C ALA A 121 0.26 -14.54 -0.31
N CYS A 122 0.91 -15.51 -0.94
CA CYS A 122 1.47 -16.69 -0.29
C CYS A 122 2.80 -16.34 0.39
N SER A 123 2.75 -15.50 1.41
CA SER A 123 3.94 -15.15 2.20
C SER A 123 4.44 -16.36 2.98
N ARG A 124 5.76 -16.56 3.03
CA ARG A 124 6.44 -17.61 3.83
C ARG A 124 6.01 -19.03 3.48
N CYS A 125 5.49 -19.22 2.28
CA CYS A 125 5.21 -20.54 1.75
C CYS A 125 6.47 -21.12 1.13
N LYS A 126 6.72 -22.42 1.30
CA LYS A 126 7.82 -23.07 0.58
C LYS A 126 7.56 -23.01 -0.94
N ALA A 127 8.64 -22.99 -1.72
CA ALA A 127 8.56 -22.96 -3.18
C ALA A 127 7.67 -24.08 -3.73
N GLY A 128 6.74 -23.74 -4.62
CA GLY A 128 5.78 -24.68 -5.23
C GLY A 128 4.68 -25.19 -4.29
N LYS A 129 4.58 -24.69 -3.05
CA LYS A 129 3.57 -25.14 -2.07
C LYS A 129 2.38 -24.19 -1.95
N CYS A 130 2.35 -23.13 -2.74
CA CYS A 130 1.24 -22.22 -2.88
C CYS A 130 0.41 -22.58 -4.11
N THR A 131 -0.91 -22.69 -3.96
CA THR A 131 -1.84 -22.87 -5.08
C THR A 131 -2.94 -21.83 -5.02
N VAL A 132 -3.48 -21.45 -6.19
CA VAL A 132 -4.51 -20.40 -6.27
C VAL A 132 -5.76 -20.75 -5.44
N SER A 133 -6.22 -22.00 -5.43
CA SER A 133 -7.42 -22.41 -4.69
C SER A 133 -7.15 -22.82 -3.24
N GLY A 134 -5.98 -23.40 -2.98
CA GLY A 134 -5.61 -23.96 -1.68
C GLY A 134 -4.83 -23.01 -0.77
N GLY A 135 -4.27 -21.93 -1.31
CA GLY A 135 -3.25 -21.12 -0.64
C GLY A 135 -2.01 -21.95 -0.33
N CYS A 136 -1.39 -21.67 0.82
CA CYS A 136 -0.18 -22.37 1.20
C CYS A 136 -0.47 -23.71 1.88
N SER A 137 0.12 -24.78 1.33
CA SER A 137 0.06 -26.14 1.87
C SER A 137 1.21 -26.48 2.82
N GLU A 138 2.34 -25.76 2.71
CA GLU A 138 3.52 -26.00 3.54
C GLU A 138 4.35 -24.72 3.66
N CYS A 139 4.66 -24.34 4.90
CA CYS A 139 5.36 -23.10 5.23
C CYS A 139 6.85 -23.29 5.40
N GLU A 140 7.60 -22.19 5.24
CA GLU A 140 9.00 -22.07 5.67
C GLU A 140 9.16 -22.43 7.17
N ASP A 141 10.39 -22.73 7.58
CA ASP A 141 10.69 -23.06 8.97
C ASP A 141 10.28 -21.93 9.92
N ASN A 142 9.78 -22.30 11.11
CA ASN A 142 9.18 -21.41 12.12
C ASN A 142 7.82 -20.81 11.76
N TYR A 143 7.18 -21.30 10.69
CA TYR A 143 5.81 -20.97 10.33
C TYR A 143 4.95 -22.23 10.23
N PHE A 144 3.64 -22.07 10.38
CA PHE A 144 2.67 -23.14 10.27
C PHE A 144 1.44 -22.71 9.47
N VAL A 145 0.79 -23.67 8.83
CA VAL A 145 -0.38 -23.39 7.99
C VAL A 145 -1.60 -23.19 8.88
N LYS A 146 -2.24 -22.04 8.76
CA LYS A 146 -3.55 -21.76 9.35
C LYS A 146 -4.34 -20.87 8.39
N ALA A 147 -5.59 -21.26 8.11
CA ALA A 147 -6.47 -20.56 7.18
C ALA A 147 -5.82 -20.26 5.81
N LYS A 148 -5.15 -21.27 5.23
CA LYS A 148 -4.41 -21.19 3.94
C LYS A 148 -3.18 -20.27 3.94
N GLN A 149 -2.78 -19.74 5.09
CA GLN A 149 -1.63 -18.83 5.25
C GLN A 149 -0.58 -19.39 6.19
N CYS A 150 0.64 -18.92 6.01
CA CYS A 150 1.74 -19.20 6.93
C CYS A 150 1.75 -18.20 8.08
N ASN A 151 1.39 -18.70 9.25
CA ASN A 151 1.40 -17.95 10.50
C ASN A 151 2.71 -18.24 11.23
N THR A 152 3.30 -17.22 11.84
CA THR A 152 4.53 -17.40 12.62
C THR A 152 4.25 -18.21 13.89
N CYS A 153 5.14 -19.12 14.25
CA CYS A 153 5.12 -19.76 15.56
C CYS A 153 5.49 -18.80 16.71
N GLY A 154 5.97 -17.58 16.38
CA GLY A 154 6.38 -16.58 17.36
C GLY A 154 7.61 -17.01 18.14
N GLN A 155 7.60 -16.77 19.45
CA GLN A 155 8.70 -17.10 20.36
C GLN A 155 8.63 -18.57 20.81
N CYS A 156 8.72 -19.46 19.83
CA CYS A 156 8.65 -20.90 20.00
C CYS A 156 10.03 -21.49 20.33
N ALA A 157 10.08 -22.46 21.24
CA ALA A 157 11.31 -23.17 21.54
C ALA A 157 11.85 -23.92 20.31
N THR A 158 13.17 -24.07 20.24
CA THR A 158 13.85 -24.76 19.12
C THR A 158 13.26 -26.15 18.90
N GLY A 159 12.83 -26.43 17.66
CA GLY A 159 12.22 -27.71 17.29
C GLY A 159 10.81 -27.94 17.81
N LYS A 160 10.14 -26.93 18.39
CA LYS A 160 8.78 -27.02 18.93
C LYS A 160 7.71 -26.38 18.06
N CYS A 161 8.10 -25.82 16.91
CA CYS A 161 7.19 -25.35 15.87
C CYS A 161 6.93 -26.49 14.88
N SER A 162 5.66 -26.83 14.66
CA SER A 162 5.23 -27.89 13.74
C SER A 162 4.15 -27.38 12.78
N SER A 163 3.58 -28.28 11.98
CA SER A 163 2.46 -27.96 11.08
C SER A 163 1.19 -27.46 11.79
N THR A 164 1.04 -27.71 13.10
CA THR A 164 -0.08 -27.22 13.92
C THR A 164 0.27 -25.99 14.74
N GLY A 165 1.48 -25.47 14.57
CA GLY A 165 2.01 -24.32 15.30
C GLY A 165 2.98 -24.72 16.40
N CYS A 166 3.22 -23.79 17.31
CA CYS A 166 4.10 -23.97 18.43
C CYS A 166 3.47 -24.85 19.52
N THR A 167 4.27 -25.75 20.09
CA THR A 167 3.88 -26.61 21.20
C THR A 167 4.45 -26.16 22.55
N GLN A 168 5.52 -25.37 22.52
CA GLN A 168 6.20 -24.90 23.73
C GLN A 168 6.97 -23.61 23.44
N CYS A 169 6.77 -22.59 24.27
CA CYS A 169 7.45 -21.31 24.14
C CYS A 169 8.90 -21.36 24.65
N VAL A 170 9.75 -20.43 24.20
CA VAL A 170 11.17 -20.36 24.60
C VAL A 170 11.36 -20.16 26.11
N SER A 171 10.37 -19.55 26.77
CA SER A 171 10.36 -19.30 28.22
C SER A 171 8.92 -19.08 28.71
N ASP A 172 8.76 -19.09 30.02
CA ASP A 172 7.53 -18.79 30.76
C ASP A 172 7.01 -17.35 30.58
N LYS A 173 7.85 -16.44 30.08
CA LYS A 173 7.46 -15.05 29.75
C LYS A 173 6.44 -14.96 28.62
N TYR A 174 6.30 -16.00 27.80
CA TYR A 174 5.40 -16.03 26.66
C TYR A 174 4.23 -16.98 26.93
N THR A 175 3.06 -16.59 26.43
CA THR A 175 1.86 -17.42 26.50
C THR A 175 1.62 -18.07 25.14
N LEU A 176 1.42 -19.39 25.16
CA LEU A 176 1.01 -20.14 23.98
C LEU A 176 -0.49 -19.94 23.75
N LYS A 177 -0.85 -19.33 22.62
CA LYS A 177 -2.24 -19.12 22.21
C LYS A 177 -2.38 -19.44 20.73
N ASP A 178 -3.31 -20.34 20.40
CA ASP A 178 -3.63 -20.71 19.02
C ASP A 178 -2.42 -21.13 18.17
N GLY A 179 -1.47 -21.84 18.78
CA GLY A 179 -0.24 -22.29 18.13
C GLY A 179 0.85 -21.21 18.01
N VAL A 180 0.69 -20.05 18.67
CA VAL A 180 1.65 -18.95 18.63
C VAL A 180 2.11 -18.58 20.04
N CYS A 181 3.41 -18.42 20.23
CA CYS A 181 3.97 -17.89 21.46
C CYS A 181 4.06 -16.36 21.40
N THR A 182 3.28 -15.68 22.23
CA THR A 182 3.15 -14.22 22.25
C THR A 182 3.41 -13.67 23.65
N LEU A 183 3.85 -12.41 23.74
CA LEU A 183 3.92 -11.73 25.03
C LEU A 183 2.50 -11.43 25.52
N PRO A 184 2.22 -11.58 26.83
CA PRO A 184 0.97 -11.10 27.41
C PRO A 184 0.82 -9.59 27.15
N LEU A 185 -0.38 -9.15 26.76
CA LEU A 185 -0.67 -7.73 26.51
C LEU A 185 -0.31 -6.84 27.72
N LYS A 186 -0.52 -7.34 28.96
CA LYS A 186 -0.12 -6.64 30.19
C LYS A 186 1.39 -6.39 30.29
N SER A 187 2.21 -7.28 29.73
CA SER A 187 3.67 -7.16 29.73
C SER A 187 4.17 -6.12 28.72
N LEU A 188 3.37 -5.79 27.72
CA LEU A 188 3.68 -4.74 26.72
C LEU A 188 3.28 -3.35 27.20
N PHE A 189 2.26 -3.26 28.07
CA PHE A 189 1.74 -2.01 28.61
C PHE A 189 1.60 -2.06 30.15
N PRO A 190 2.71 -2.09 30.90
CA PRO A 190 2.70 -2.24 32.36
C PRO A 190 2.05 -1.06 33.12
N SER A 191 1.72 0.04 32.45
CA SER A 191 1.27 1.30 33.06
C SER A 191 -0.25 1.47 33.18
N PHE A 192 -1.08 0.55 32.66
CA PHE A 192 -2.55 0.72 32.68
C PHE A 192 -3.25 0.19 33.94
N ASP A 193 -2.56 -0.58 34.80
CA ASP A 193 -3.13 -1.11 36.05
C ASP A 193 -3.17 -0.06 37.22
N LYS A 194 -2.97 1.24 36.94
CA LYS A 194 -3.01 2.33 37.95
C LYS A 194 -4.08 3.40 37.73
N LEU A 195 -5.09 3.13 36.90
CA LEU A 195 -6.27 3.99 36.75
C LEU A 195 -7.48 3.32 37.44
N HIS A 196 -7.46 3.30 38.77
CA HIS A 196 -8.63 3.08 39.63
C HIS A 196 -8.52 4.00 40.83
#